data_AF-A0A915XUT3-F1
#
_entry.id   AF-A0A915XUT3-F1
#
_cell.length_a   1.000
_cell.length_b   1.000
_cell.length_c   1.000
_cell.angle_alpha   90.00
_cell.angle_beta   90.00
_cell.angle_gamma   90.00
#
_symmetry.space_group_name_H-M   'P 1'
#
loop_
_entity.id
_entity.type
_entity.pdbx_description
1 polymer ?
#
loop_
_entity_poly.entity_id
_entity_poly.type
_entity_poly.pdbx_seq_one_letter_code
_entity_poly.pdbx_strand_id
1 'polypeptide(L)'
;MKKVLSLVAVGFFGLVLVQAAEKQAGKPQTACPVSGKPINKEVYVDYQGQRIYFCCNACPDKFRKDPEKYFAQFEKEGIELENIQKACPVSGEELGEHGEPSVIHYKGRTVKFCCPACEKPFKAEPDKYLNSMPGEQAKQSSSKKR
;
A
#
# COMPACT_ATOMS: atom_id res chain seq x y z
N MET A 1 56.36 -42.82 15.62
CA MET A 1 57.34 -42.30 14.63
C MET A 1 56.64 -42.20 13.27
N LYS A 2 56.87 -41.08 12.55
CA LYS A 2 56.48 -40.76 11.16
C LYS A 2 54.99 -40.40 11.00
N LYS A 3 54.57 -39.11 11.03
CA LYS A 3 54.69 -38.08 9.95
C LYS A 3 54.35 -38.72 8.59
N VAL A 4 53.38 -38.28 7.79
CA VAL A 4 53.17 -36.98 7.13
C VAL A 4 51.92 -37.17 6.23
N LEU A 5 50.94 -36.26 6.20
CA LEU A 5 50.80 -35.11 5.25
C LEU A 5 49.81 -35.40 4.10
N SER A 6 49.04 -34.37 3.72
CA SER A 6 48.28 -34.21 2.46
C SER A 6 46.92 -34.95 2.38
N LEU A 7 45.78 -34.38 1.99
CA LEU A 7 45.39 -33.17 1.23
C LEU A 7 43.97 -32.77 1.69
N VAL A 8 43.74 -31.53 2.17
CA VAL A 8 43.13 -30.40 1.43
C VAL A 8 42.14 -30.81 0.34
N ALA A 9 40.84 -30.66 0.62
CA ALA A 9 39.87 -29.90 -0.19
C ALA A 9 38.44 -30.18 0.31
N VAL A 10 38.09 -29.70 1.52
CA VAL A 10 36.67 -29.52 1.86
C VAL A 10 36.24 -28.27 1.11
N GLY A 11 35.76 -28.45 -0.12
CA GLY A 11 35.06 -27.41 -0.86
C GLY A 11 33.86 -26.97 -0.05
N PHE A 12 34.01 -25.85 0.66
CA PHE A 12 32.92 -25.13 1.27
C PHE A 12 32.11 -24.54 0.10
N PHE A 13 31.27 -25.40 -0.49
CA PHE A 13 30.32 -25.04 -1.52
C PHE A 13 29.45 -23.93 -0.92
N GLY A 14 29.61 -22.74 -1.50
CA GLY A 14 29.13 -21.49 -0.93
C GLY A 14 27.68 -21.61 -0.47
N LEU A 15 27.47 -21.24 0.79
CA LEU A 15 26.16 -20.86 1.30
C LEU A 15 25.75 -19.58 0.57
N VAL A 16 25.26 -19.74 -0.66
CA VAL A 16 24.49 -18.70 -1.34
C VAL A 16 23.19 -18.64 -0.56
N LEU A 17 23.13 -17.71 0.40
CA LEU A 17 21.87 -17.22 0.94
C LEU A 17 21.12 -16.61 -0.25
N VAL A 18 20.31 -17.44 -0.90
CA VAL A 18 19.20 -17.00 -1.74
C VAL A 18 18.32 -16.18 -0.81
N GLN A 19 18.54 -14.86 -0.82
CA GLN A 19 17.53 -13.92 -0.37
C GLN A 19 16.41 -14.06 -1.41
N ALA A 20 15.49 -14.98 -1.12
CA ALA A 20 14.17 -14.93 -1.68
C ALA A 20 13.67 -13.53 -1.34
N ALA A 21 13.54 -12.70 -2.37
CA ALA A 21 12.84 -11.44 -2.29
C ALA A 21 11.42 -11.79 -1.87
N GLU A 22 11.18 -11.79 -0.56
CA GLU A 22 9.87 -11.96 0.02
C GLU A 22 9.02 -10.85 -0.57
N LYS A 23 8.03 -11.26 -1.35
CA LYS A 23 6.93 -10.42 -1.81
C LYS A 23 6.12 -10.09 -0.54
N GLN A 24 6.62 -9.16 0.27
CA GLN A 24 6.04 -8.85 1.57
C GLN A 24 4.69 -8.16 1.32
N ALA A 25 3.60 -8.91 1.50
CA ALA A 25 2.28 -8.33 1.70
C ALA A 25 2.41 -7.32 2.85
N GLY A 26 2.00 -6.08 2.62
CA GLY A 26 2.35 -5.00 3.55
C GLY A 26 1.68 -5.20 4.91
N LYS A 27 2.30 -4.67 5.94
CA LYS A 27 1.82 -4.77 7.32
C LYS A 27 0.58 -3.88 7.48
N PRO A 28 -0.46 -4.31 8.21
CA PRO A 28 -1.62 -3.46 8.44
C PRO A 28 -1.21 -2.19 9.19
N GLN A 29 -1.93 -1.09 8.96
CA GLN A 29 -1.71 0.14 9.70
C GLN A 29 -2.02 -0.06 11.20
N THR A 30 -1.04 0.18 12.07
CA THR A 30 -1.20 0.13 13.53
C THR A 30 -0.86 1.46 14.22
N ALA A 31 -0.13 2.34 13.55
CA ALA A 31 0.27 3.64 14.03
C ALA A 31 -0.36 4.78 13.21
N CYS A 32 -0.64 5.90 13.88
CA CYS A 32 -1.14 7.11 13.26
C CYS A 32 -0.04 7.75 12.41
N PRO A 33 -0.27 8.03 11.12
CA PRO A 33 0.76 8.58 10.22
C PRO A 33 1.20 9.99 10.63
N VAL A 34 0.35 10.71 11.37
CA VAL A 34 0.62 12.10 11.77
C VAL A 34 1.42 12.18 13.07
N SER A 35 1.15 11.29 14.03
CA SER A 35 1.67 11.40 15.40
C SER A 35 2.47 10.18 15.89
N GLY A 36 2.45 9.06 15.16
CA GLY A 36 3.07 7.79 15.56
C GLY A 36 2.34 7.06 16.70
N LYS A 37 1.28 7.63 17.28
CA LYS A 37 0.50 7.01 18.35
C LYS A 37 -0.37 5.85 17.82
N PRO A 38 -0.80 4.91 18.68
CA PRO A 38 -1.74 3.86 18.28
C PRO A 38 -3.00 4.43 17.61
N ILE A 39 -3.46 3.78 16.53
CA ILE A 39 -4.67 4.20 15.82
C ILE A 39 -5.95 3.90 16.62
N ASN A 40 -7.00 4.68 16.38
CA ASN A 40 -8.37 4.33 16.71
C ASN A 40 -9.13 4.03 15.41
N LYS A 41 -9.72 2.84 15.29
CA LYS A 41 -10.47 2.41 14.10
C LYS A 41 -11.76 3.20 13.86
N GLU A 42 -12.24 3.93 14.86
CA GLU A 42 -13.41 4.82 14.74
C GLU A 42 -13.06 6.15 14.05
N VAL A 43 -11.77 6.55 14.06
CA VAL A 43 -11.32 7.79 13.44
C VAL A 43 -10.56 7.44 12.17
N TYR A 44 -11.20 7.65 11.02
CA TYR A 44 -10.61 7.35 9.73
C TYR A 44 -10.98 8.39 8.67
N VAL A 45 -10.20 8.42 7.60
CA VAL A 45 -10.52 9.09 6.34
C VAL A 45 -10.39 8.07 5.24
N ASP A 46 -11.36 8.10 4.34
CA ASP A 46 -11.33 7.34 3.10
C ASP A 46 -10.71 8.24 2.03
N TYR A 47 -9.57 7.86 1.44
CA TYR A 47 -8.84 8.63 0.43
C TYR A 47 -8.36 7.72 -0.70
N GLN A 48 -8.71 8.04 -1.95
CA GLN A 48 -8.29 7.29 -3.13
C GLN A 48 -8.54 5.78 -3.02
N GLY A 49 -9.73 5.38 -2.56
CA GLY A 49 -10.11 3.97 -2.39
C GLY A 49 -9.45 3.25 -1.21
N GLN A 50 -8.71 3.97 -0.35
CA GLN A 50 -8.06 3.42 0.83
C GLN A 50 -8.56 4.08 2.11
N ARG A 51 -8.66 3.31 3.17
CA ARG A 51 -9.03 3.79 4.50
C ARG A 51 -7.77 4.01 5.34
N ILE A 52 -7.60 5.24 5.81
CA ILE A 52 -6.49 5.67 6.66
C ILE A 52 -7.04 5.92 8.06
N TYR A 53 -6.50 5.20 9.03
CA TYR A 53 -6.88 5.33 10.43
C TYR A 53 -6.03 6.37 11.15
N PHE A 54 -6.59 7.00 12.18
CA PHE A 54 -5.91 8.02 12.96
C PHE A 54 -6.12 7.80 14.46
N CYS A 55 -5.24 8.38 15.27
CA CYS A 55 -5.39 8.32 16.72
C CYS A 55 -6.43 9.33 17.25
N CYS A 56 -6.73 10.40 16.51
CA CYS A 56 -7.64 11.47 16.94
C CYS A 56 -8.17 12.30 15.77
N ASN A 57 -9.29 13.02 16.00
CA ASN A 57 -9.98 13.83 15.00
C ASN A 57 -9.18 15.02 14.46
N ALA A 58 -8.06 15.40 15.09
CA ALA A 58 -7.19 16.47 14.60
C ALA A 58 -6.18 16.03 13.53
N CYS A 59 -5.97 14.72 13.35
CA CYS A 59 -5.02 14.17 12.37
C CYS A 59 -5.55 14.14 10.93
N PRO A 60 -6.84 13.84 10.66
CA PRO A 60 -7.43 13.95 9.33
C PRO A 60 -7.11 15.25 8.58
N ASP A 61 -7.24 16.41 9.24
CA ASP A 61 -6.97 17.70 8.60
C ASP A 61 -5.50 17.90 8.22
N LYS A 62 -4.57 17.31 8.98
CA LYS A 62 -3.15 17.32 8.66
C LYS A 62 -2.86 16.40 7.48
N PHE A 63 -3.50 15.23 7.44
CA PHE A 63 -3.40 14.32 6.31
C PHE A 63 -3.87 14.96 5.01
N ARG A 64 -5.04 15.63 5.02
CA ARG A 64 -5.61 16.29 3.82
C ARG A 64 -4.73 17.40 3.24
N LYS A 65 -3.88 18.04 4.06
CA LYS A 65 -2.96 19.08 3.59
C LYS A 65 -1.82 18.53 2.75
N ASP A 66 -1.28 17.37 3.14
CA ASP A 66 -0.10 16.77 2.52
C ASP A 66 -0.24 15.23 2.39
N PRO A 67 -1.24 14.71 1.66
CA PRO A 67 -1.51 13.26 1.61
C PRO A 67 -0.33 12.47 1.02
N GLU A 68 0.32 12.98 -0.03
CA GLU A 68 1.48 12.35 -0.67
C GLU A 68 2.63 12.06 0.31
N LYS A 69 2.84 12.95 1.29
CA LYS A 69 3.88 12.77 2.31
C LYS A 69 3.63 11.51 3.13
N TYR A 70 2.39 11.25 3.50
CA TYR A 70 2.01 10.11 4.31
C TYR A 70 2.00 8.82 3.50
N PHE A 71 1.59 8.86 2.22
CA PHE A 71 1.71 7.70 1.33
C PHE A 71 3.17 7.27 1.10
N ALA A 72 4.08 8.23 0.94
CA ALA A 72 5.51 7.95 0.87
C ALA A 72 6.06 7.35 2.18
N GLN A 73 5.48 7.72 3.33
CA GLN A 73 5.82 7.10 4.62
C GLN A 73 5.31 5.65 4.70
N PHE A 74 4.06 5.40 4.30
CA PHE A 74 3.51 4.04 4.28
C PHE A 74 4.32 3.10 3.39
N GLU A 75 4.76 3.57 2.22
CA GLU A 75 5.63 2.80 1.33
C GLU A 75 6.96 2.44 1.99
N LYS A 76 7.59 3.40 2.68
CA LYS A 76 8.86 3.19 3.40
C LYS A 76 8.72 2.21 4.56
N GLU A 77 7.61 2.27 5.28
CA GLU A 77 7.32 1.39 6.41
C GLU A 77 6.72 0.05 5.97
N GLY A 78 6.42 -0.12 4.68
CA GLY A 78 5.74 -1.29 4.14
C GLY A 78 4.33 -1.47 4.71
N ILE A 79 3.65 -0.36 5.02
CA ILE A 79 2.28 -0.36 5.54
C ILE A 79 1.30 -0.49 4.37
N GLU A 80 0.45 -1.51 4.43
CA GLU A 80 -0.66 -1.69 3.51
C GLU A 80 -1.95 -1.22 4.17
N LEU A 81 -2.59 -0.24 3.54
CA LEU A 81 -3.83 0.34 4.02
C LEU A 81 -5.01 -0.52 3.59
N GLU A 82 -6.08 -0.48 4.38
CA GLU A 82 -7.31 -1.18 4.07
C GLU A 82 -7.93 -0.62 2.78
N ASN A 83 -8.05 -1.46 1.76
CA ASN A 83 -8.63 -1.07 0.48
C ASN A 83 -10.16 -1.26 0.53
N ILE A 84 -10.89 -0.16 0.39
CA ILE A 84 -12.37 -0.07 0.41
C ILE A 84 -12.95 0.16 -0.99
N GLN A 85 -12.11 0.02 -2.01
CA GLN A 85 -12.45 0.30 -3.39
C GLN A 85 -13.56 -0.65 -3.86
N LYS A 86 -14.64 -0.08 -4.41
CA LYS A 86 -15.78 -0.84 -4.96
C LYS A 86 -15.80 -0.87 -6.48
N ALA A 87 -15.24 0.15 -7.13
CA ALA A 87 -15.23 0.29 -8.59
C ALA A 87 -13.79 0.39 -9.13
N CYS A 88 -13.56 -0.09 -10.35
CA CYS A 88 -12.32 0.03 -11.08
C CYS A 88 -12.05 1.51 -11.41
N PRO A 89 -10.86 2.06 -11.09
CA PRO A 89 -10.58 3.48 -11.33
C PRO A 89 -10.45 3.82 -12.81
N VAL A 90 -10.11 2.82 -13.65
CA VAL A 90 -9.91 2.99 -15.09
C VAL A 90 -11.22 2.84 -15.84
N SER A 91 -11.95 1.74 -15.64
CA SER A 91 -13.19 1.46 -16.39
C SER A 91 -14.46 1.98 -15.70
N GLY A 92 -14.43 2.22 -14.38
CA GLY A 92 -15.60 2.62 -13.59
C GLY A 92 -16.54 1.46 -13.20
N GLU A 93 -16.23 0.23 -13.63
CA GLU A 93 -17.06 -0.96 -13.35
C GLU A 93 -16.86 -1.48 -11.93
N GLU A 94 -17.85 -2.20 -11.37
CA GLU A 94 -17.73 -2.77 -10.03
C GLU A 94 -16.70 -3.90 -9.96
N LEU A 95 -15.89 -3.91 -8.90
CA LEU A 95 -14.91 -4.96 -8.66
C LEU A 95 -15.64 -6.23 -8.22
N GLY A 96 -15.30 -7.36 -8.88
CA GLY A 96 -15.85 -8.68 -8.56
C GLY A 96 -16.85 -9.23 -9.58
N GLU A 97 -17.40 -8.39 -10.47
CA GLU A 97 -18.27 -8.88 -11.54
C GLU A 97 -17.50 -9.64 -12.63
N HIS A 98 -16.28 -9.19 -12.94
CA HIS A 98 -15.42 -9.77 -13.98
C HIS A 98 -14.41 -10.81 -13.43
N GLY A 99 -14.59 -11.26 -12.19
CA GLY A 99 -13.71 -12.22 -11.52
C GLY A 99 -12.74 -11.58 -10.52
N GLU A 100 -11.58 -12.21 -10.33
CA GLU A 100 -10.60 -11.80 -9.32
C GLU A 100 -9.93 -10.46 -9.68
N PRO A 101 -10.05 -9.42 -8.84
CA PRO A 101 -9.47 -8.11 -9.13
C PRO A 101 -7.95 -8.13 -9.18
N SER A 102 -7.36 -7.52 -10.20
CA SER A 102 -5.91 -7.35 -10.30
C SER A 102 -5.44 -6.26 -9.33
N VAL A 103 -4.53 -6.59 -8.42
CA VAL A 103 -4.02 -5.66 -7.40
C VAL A 103 -2.61 -5.20 -7.75
N ILE A 104 -2.38 -3.89 -7.70
CA ILE A 104 -1.04 -3.31 -7.83
C ILE A 104 -0.73 -2.40 -6.64
N HIS A 105 0.57 -2.22 -6.37
CA HIS A 105 1.07 -1.22 -5.44
C HIS A 105 1.69 -0.06 -6.23
N TYR A 106 1.27 1.17 -5.94
CA TYR A 106 1.77 2.37 -6.60
C TYR A 106 1.90 3.51 -5.59
N LYS A 107 3.14 3.97 -5.32
CA LYS A 107 3.44 5.10 -4.41
C LYS A 107 2.74 4.97 -3.05
N GLY A 108 2.89 3.83 -2.38
CA GLY A 108 2.25 3.55 -1.08
C GLY A 108 0.73 3.29 -1.13
N ARG A 109 0.14 3.18 -2.33
CA ARG A 109 -1.28 2.91 -2.54
C ARG A 109 -1.50 1.53 -3.09
N THR A 110 -2.58 0.89 -2.65
CA THR A 110 -3.03 -0.39 -3.17
C THR A 110 -4.23 -0.15 -4.07
N VAL A 111 -4.04 -0.33 -5.38
CA VAL A 111 -5.07 -0.10 -6.40
C VAL A 111 -5.55 -1.44 -6.94
N LYS A 112 -6.87 -1.66 -6.94
CA LYS A 112 -7.50 -2.84 -7.52
C LYS A 112 -8.09 -2.51 -8.89
N PHE A 113 -8.07 -3.45 -9.81
CA PHE A 113 -8.69 -3.31 -11.13
C PHE A 113 -9.60 -4.49 -11.40
N CYS A 114 -10.66 -4.29 -12.18
CA CYS A 114 -11.52 -5.38 -12.64
C CYS A 114 -10.77 -6.37 -13.54
N CYS A 115 -9.74 -5.92 -14.27
CA CYS A 115 -8.98 -6.74 -15.20
C CYS A 115 -7.51 -6.27 -15.31
N PRO A 116 -6.58 -7.16 -15.72
CA PRO A 116 -5.16 -6.82 -15.87
C PRO A 116 -4.89 -5.80 -16.98
N ALA A 117 -5.83 -5.63 -17.93
CA ALA A 117 -5.71 -4.65 -19.00
C ALA A 117 -5.71 -3.20 -18.50
N CYS A 118 -6.28 -2.93 -17.31
CA CYS A 118 -6.34 -1.60 -16.71
C CYS A 118 -5.00 -1.13 -16.11
N GLU A 119 -4.03 -2.01 -15.92
CA GLU A 119 -2.73 -1.63 -15.35
C GLU A 119 -1.95 -0.68 -16.28
N LYS A 120 -1.97 -0.94 -17.59
CA LYS A 120 -1.28 -0.13 -18.60
C LYS A 120 -1.79 1.32 -18.65
N PRO A 121 -3.10 1.59 -18.84
CA PRO A 121 -3.62 2.95 -18.84
C PRO A 121 -3.40 3.63 -17.48
N PHE A 122 -3.53 2.90 -16.36
CA PHE A 122 -3.24 3.46 -15.04
C PHE A 122 -1.80 3.98 -14.93
N LYS A 123 -0.80 3.22 -15.38
CA LYS A 123 0.61 3.65 -15.34
C LYS A 123 0.91 4.83 -16.29
N ALA A 124 0.12 4.99 -17.36
CA ALA A 124 0.27 6.10 -18.29
C ALA A 124 -0.26 7.43 -17.72
N GLU A 125 -1.39 7.41 -17.00
CA GLU A 125 -2.00 8.60 -16.40
C GLU A 125 -2.42 8.37 -14.93
N PRO A 126 -1.50 8.03 -14.01
CA PRO A 126 -1.87 7.57 -12.67
C PRO A 126 -2.60 8.65 -11.86
N ASP A 127 -2.16 9.90 -11.94
CA ASP A 127 -2.78 11.01 -11.21
C ASP A 127 -4.25 11.24 -11.61
N LYS A 128 -4.58 11.05 -12.89
CA LYS A 128 -5.96 11.16 -13.41
C LYS A 128 -6.88 10.13 -12.76
N TYR A 129 -6.45 8.87 -12.72
CA TYR A 129 -7.24 7.78 -12.14
C TYR A 129 -7.26 7.81 -10.61
N LEU A 130 -6.17 8.24 -9.98
CA LEU A 130 -6.13 8.45 -8.53
C LEU A 130 -7.08 9.58 -8.10
N ASN A 131 -7.23 10.63 -8.91
CA ASN A 131 -8.17 11.72 -8.63
C ASN A 131 -9.64 11.33 -8.88
N SER A 132 -9.92 10.34 -9.74
CA SER A 132 -11.28 9.84 -9.97
C SER A 132 -11.75 8.80 -8.94
N MET A 133 -10.86 8.32 -8.08
CA MET A 133 -11.21 7.34 -7.05
C MET A 133 -12.14 7.92 -5.98
N PRO A 134 -13.08 7.10 -5.46
CA PRO A 134 -13.92 7.48 -4.34
C PRO A 134 -13.09 7.68 -3.07
N GLY A 135 -13.51 8.65 -2.26
CA GLY A 135 -12.81 9.10 -1.06
C GLY A 135 -12.87 10.62 -0.96
N GLU A 136 -12.54 11.13 0.21
CA GLU A 136 -12.53 12.55 0.49
C GLU A 136 -11.38 13.22 -0.28
N GLN A 137 -11.70 13.83 -1.42
CA GLN A 137 -10.73 14.59 -2.20
C GLN A 137 -10.31 15.83 -1.41
N ALA A 138 -9.04 16.25 -1.52
CA ALA A 138 -8.45 17.34 -0.73
C ALA A 138 -9.14 18.73 -0.91
N LYS A 139 -10.25 18.82 -1.64
CA LYS A 139 -11.12 20.00 -1.72
C LYS A 139 -12.58 19.64 -1.43
N GLN A 140 -13.08 20.26 -0.36
CA GLN A 140 -14.47 20.57 0.00
C GLN A 140 -15.32 19.49 0.70
N SER A 141 -15.29 19.61 2.03
CA SER A 141 -16.45 19.58 2.94
C SER A 141 -17.83 19.29 2.36
N SER A 142 -18.49 18.28 2.92
CA SER A 142 -19.92 18.40 3.24
C SER A 142 -20.22 17.72 4.58
N SER A 143 -20.34 18.57 5.59
CA SER A 143 -21.18 18.40 6.77
C SER A 143 -22.40 17.47 6.55
N LYS A 144 -22.68 16.65 7.57
CA LYS A 144 -24.03 16.20 7.99
C LYS A 144 -24.55 14.82 7.53
N LYS A 145 -24.47 13.85 8.46
CA LYS A 145 -25.52 12.87 8.83
C LYS A 145 -24.99 12.08 10.05
N ARG A 146 -25.60 12.01 11.21
CA ARG A 146 -26.92 12.44 11.70
C ARG A 146 -26.82 12.62 13.22
#